data_AF-A0A8T4BSM2-F1
#
_entry.id   AF-A0A8T4BSM2-F1
#
_cell.length_a   1.000
_cell.length_b   1.000
_cell.length_c   1.000
_cell.angle_alpha   90.00
_cell.angle_beta   90.00
_cell.angle_gamma   90.00
#
_symmetry.space_group_name_H-M   'P 1'
#
loop_
_entity.id
_entity.type
_entity.pdbx_description
1 polymer ?
#
loop_
_entity_poly.entity_id
_entity_poly.type
_entity_poly.pdbx_seq_one_letter_code
_entity_poly.pdbx_strand_id
1 'polypeptide(L)' 'MSGPGYGKRRLKVKAYIHEKGKSMARITHLDLEGDEISKIIKPGETSFVKGKPGGAFIALKKEMIKRAERILKRKV' A
#
# COMPACT_ATOMS: atom_id res chain seq x y z
N MET A 1 1.03 -13.48 -12.97
CA MET A 1 -0.31 -12.86 -13.07
C MET A 1 -0.28 -11.39 -12.64
N SER A 2 -0.28 -10.46 -13.60
CA SER A 2 -0.63 -9.04 -13.42
C SER A 2 -2.12 -8.84 -13.72
N GLY A 3 -2.80 -7.90 -13.03
CA GLY A 3 -4.23 -7.63 -13.21
C GLY A 3 -5.19 -8.21 -12.13
N PRO A 4 -6.48 -7.80 -12.17
CA PRO A 4 -7.51 -8.24 -11.22
C PRO A 4 -7.93 -9.69 -11.52
N GLY A 5 -7.17 -10.65 -10.98
CA GLY A 5 -7.64 -12.03 -10.85
C GLY A 5 -8.66 -12.17 -9.72
N TYR A 6 -9.32 -13.33 -9.66
CA TYR A 6 -10.25 -13.69 -8.58
C TYR A 6 -9.68 -13.34 -7.18
N GLY A 7 -10.51 -12.73 -6.34
CA GLY A 7 -10.14 -12.32 -4.97
C GLY A 7 -9.37 -10.99 -4.84
N LYS A 8 -9.08 -10.28 -5.94
CA LYS A 8 -8.41 -8.96 -5.88
C LYS A 8 -9.41 -7.83 -5.96
N ARG A 9 -9.37 -6.93 -4.97
CA ARG A 9 -10.11 -5.66 -5.00
C ARG A 9 -9.16 -4.53 -5.38
N ARG A 10 -9.58 -3.70 -6.34
CA ARG A 10 -8.84 -2.49 -6.71
C ARG A 10 -9.01 -1.43 -5.62
N LEU A 11 -7.88 -0.89 -5.15
CA LEU A 11 -7.83 0.27 -4.26
C LEU A 11 -7.50 1.51 -5.10
N LYS A 12 -8.10 2.66 -4.77
CA LYS A 12 -7.68 3.94 -5.36
C LYS A 12 -6.48 4.47 -4.57
N VAL A 13 -5.32 4.52 -5.21
CA VAL A 13 -4.06 5.02 -4.64
C VAL A 13 -3.36 5.93 -5.63
N LYS A 14 -2.69 6.96 -5.13
CA LYS A 14 -1.73 7.77 -5.87
C LYS A 14 -0.33 7.30 -5.53
N ALA A 15 0.55 7.21 -6.52
CA ALA A 15 1.91 6.74 -6.34
C ALA A 15 2.88 7.85 -6.77
N TYR A 16 3.88 8.12 -5.94
CA TYR A 16 4.87 9.17 -6.18
C TYR A 16 6.27 8.67 -5.92
N ILE A 17 7.25 9.25 -6.61
CA ILE A 17 8.67 9.14 -6.24
C ILE A 17 9.00 10.37 -5.40
N HIS A 18 9.35 10.18 -4.13
CA HIS A 18 9.81 11.26 -3.28
C HIS A 18 11.33 11.34 -3.38
N GLU A 19 11.82 12.35 -4.08
CA GLU A 19 13.24 12.57 -4.35
C GLU A 19 14.03 13.00 -3.09
N LYS A 20 15.20 12.38 -2.88
CA LYS A 20 16.13 12.75 -1.82
C LYS A 20 16.47 14.24 -1.85
N GLY A 21 16.44 14.88 -0.68
CA GLY A 21 16.80 16.30 -0.53
C GLY A 21 15.68 17.28 -0.88
N LYS A 22 14.54 16.80 -1.41
CA LYS A 22 13.33 17.61 -1.60
C LYS A 22 12.34 17.35 -0.47
N SER A 23 11.66 18.40 0.00
CA SER A 23 10.63 18.30 1.05
C SER A 23 11.05 17.44 2.26
N MET A 24 12.28 17.62 2.75
CA MET A 24 12.85 16.89 3.91
C MET A 24 13.06 15.38 3.73
N ALA A 25 12.95 14.82 2.51
CA ALA A 25 13.27 13.41 2.28
C ALA A 25 14.76 13.12 2.49
N ARG A 26 15.05 12.21 3.43
CA ARG A 26 16.42 11.74 3.71
C ARG A 26 16.95 10.78 2.63
N ILE A 27 16.06 10.03 2.00
CA ILE A 27 16.36 9.06 0.93
C ILE A 27 15.30 9.14 -0.16
N THR A 28 15.64 8.74 -1.38
CA THR A 28 14.64 8.59 -2.45
C THR A 28 13.79 7.36 -2.18
N HIS A 29 12.47 7.51 -2.16
CA HIS A 29 11.53 6.43 -1.86
C HIS A 29 10.23 6.59 -2.66
N LEU A 30 9.35 5.60 -2.55
CA LEU A 30 8.03 5.62 -3.18
C LEU A 30 6.96 5.87 -2.12
N ASP A 31 6.12 6.87 -2.36
CA ASP A 31 4.93 7.13 -1.55
C ASP A 31 3.69 6.57 -2.22
N LEU A 32 2.84 5.94 -1.41
CA LEU A 32 1.53 5.44 -1.81
C LEU A 32 0.48 6.09 -0.92
N GLU A 33 -0.29 7.00 -1.50
CA GLU A 33 -1.27 7.81 -0.79
C GLU A 33 -2.70 7.45 -1.18
N GLY A 34 -3.61 7.44 -0.20
CA GLY A 34 -5.04 7.26 -0.43
C GLY A 34 -5.81 6.89 0.84
N ASP A 35 -7.11 7.16 0.84
CA ASP A 35 -7.97 6.96 2.01
C ASP A 35 -8.10 5.49 2.42
N GLU A 36 -8.08 4.58 1.46
CA GLU A 36 -8.23 3.14 1.75
C GLU A 36 -6.90 2.53 2.23
N ILE A 37 -5.75 2.93 1.65
CA ILE A 37 -4.44 2.41 2.06
C ILE A 37 -4.02 2.93 3.44
N SER A 38 -4.32 4.19 3.77
CA SER A 38 -4.06 4.79 5.10
C SER A 38 -4.94 4.21 6.22
N LYS A 39 -6.01 3.49 5.87
CA LYS A 39 -6.79 2.70 6.83
C LYS A 39 -6.16 1.34 7.09
N ILE A 40 -5.36 0.82 6.17
CA ILE A 40 -4.66 -0.47 6.30
C ILE A 40 -3.33 -0.27 7.03
N ILE A 41 -2.48 0.63 6.52
CA ILE A 41 -1.15 0.94 7.04
C ILE A 41 -1.21 2.33 7.69
N LYS A 42 -1.03 2.40 9.01
CA LYS A 42 -1.15 3.64 9.80
C LYS A 42 0.20 4.38 9.90
N PRO A 43 0.18 5.70 10.17
CA PRO A 43 1.41 6.45 10.42
C PRO A 43 2.30 5.78 11.47
N GLY A 44 3.60 5.68 11.19
CA GLY A 44 4.58 5.02 12.05
C GLY A 44 4.67 3.50 11.88
N GLU A 45 3.76 2.86 11.14
CA GLU A 45 3.85 1.43 10.88
C GLU A 45 4.72 1.12 9.66
N THR A 46 5.57 0.09 9.80
CA THR A 46 6.39 -0.42 8.70
C THR A 46 5.83 -1.73 8.16
N SER A 47 6.07 -1.99 6.88
CA SER A 47 5.67 -3.20 6.19
C SER A 47 6.79 -3.68 5.27
N PHE A 48 6.64 -4.85 4.66
CA PHE A 48 7.65 -5.41 3.76
C PHE A 48 7.24 -5.19 2.31
N VAL A 49 8.19 -4.82 1.46
CA VAL A 49 7.98 -4.61 0.02
C VAL A 49 8.80 -5.65 -0.74
N LYS A 50 8.17 -6.27 -1.74
CA LYS A 50 8.81 -7.19 -2.68
C LYS A 50 8.50 -6.78 -4.12
N GLY A 51 9.51 -6.74 -4.98
CA GLY A 51 9.31 -6.57 -6.41
C GLY A 51 8.51 -7.73 -7.02
N LYS A 52 7.67 -7.42 -8.02
CA LYS A 52 6.92 -8.41 -8.80
C LYS A 52 6.80 -7.96 -10.25
N PRO A 53 6.49 -8.87 -11.19
CA PRO A 53 6.18 -8.46 -12.56
C PRO A 53 5.08 -7.39 -12.57
N GLY A 54 5.39 -6.23 -13.16
CA GLY A 54 4.50 -5.08 -13.25
C GLY A 54 4.38 -4.21 -12.00
N GLY A 55 5.30 -4.29 -11.02
CA GLY A 55 5.38 -3.33 -9.91
C GLY A 55 5.88 -3.93 -8.59
N ALA A 56 5.20 -3.60 -7.50
CA ALA A 56 5.54 -4.05 -6.15
C ALA A 56 4.36 -4.73 -5.43
N PHE A 57 4.69 -5.58 -4.47
CA PHE A 57 3.78 -6.20 -3.53
C PHE A 57 4.16 -5.78 -2.11
N ILE A 58 3.16 -5.41 -1.30
CA ILE A 58 3.32 -5.07 0.11
C ILE A 58 2.74 -6.20 0.96
N ALA A 59 3.59 -6.84 1.77
CA ALA A 59 3.18 -7.91 2.66
C ALA A 59 2.65 -7.35 3.99
N LEU A 60 1.35 -7.52 4.26
CA LEU A 60 0.72 -6.95 5.44
C LEU A 60 1.08 -7.70 6.73
N LYS A 61 1.29 -6.96 7.83
CA LYS A 61 1.42 -7.51 9.19
C LYS A 61 0.05 -7.87 9.78
N LYS A 62 0.02 -8.66 10.85
CA LYS A 62 -1.22 -9.18 11.48
C LYS A 62 -2.33 -8.13 11.67
N GLU A 63 -2.01 -6.97 12.26
CA GLU A 63 -3.00 -5.92 12.49
C GLU A 63 -3.44 -5.22 11.19
N MET A 64 -2.54 -5.07 10.22
CA MET A 64 -2.86 -4.53 8.90
C MET A 64 -3.80 -5.47 8.13
N ILE A 65 -3.59 -6.80 8.22
CA ILE A 65 -4.47 -7.81 7.63
C ILE A 65 -5.88 -7.66 8.18
N LYS A 66 -6.05 -7.60 9.51
CA LYS A 66 -7.36 -7.39 10.15
C LYS A 66 -8.06 -6.13 9.63
N ARG A 67 -7.32 -5.03 9.43
CA ARG A 67 -7.89 -3.78 8.89
C ARG A 67 -8.29 -3.93 7.41
N ALA A 68 -7.45 -4.58 6.60
CA ALA A 68 -7.77 -4.88 5.21
C ALA A 68 -9.03 -5.76 5.09
N GLU A 69 -9.16 -6.80 5.91
CA GLU A 69 -10.35 -7.67 5.94
C GLU A 69 -11.62 -6.91 6.34
N ARG A 70 -11.53 -5.97 7.30
CA ARG A 70 -12.67 -5.10 7.64
C ARG A 70 -13.11 -4.24 6.46
N ILE A 71 -12.16 -3.70 5.68
CA ILE A 71 -12.47 -2.95 4.46
C ILE A 71 -13.10 -3.86 3.40
N LEU A 72 -12.63 -5.11 3.29
CA LEU A 72 -13.22 -6.09 2.40
C LEU A 72 -14.69 -6.39 2.75
N LYS A 73 -15.00 -6.56 4.05
CA LYS A 73 -16.35 -6.86 4.57
C LYS A 73 -17.33 -5.67 4.52
N ARG A 74 -16.86 -4.43 4.67
CA ARG A 74 -17.71 -3.22 4.80
C ARG A 74 -18.40 -2.72 3.53
N LYS A 75 -18.13 -3.31 2.36
CA LYS A 75 -18.73 -2.92 1.07
C LYS A 75 -19.57 -4.06 0.46
N VAL A 76 -20.26 -4.81 1.31
CA VAL A 76 -21.40 -5.65 0.93
C VAL A 76 -22.65 -4.91 1.33
#